data_AF-A0AAD2JJB9-F1
#
_entry.id   AF-A0AAD2JJB9-F1
#
_cell.length_a   1.000
_cell.length_b   1.000
_cell.length_c   1.000
_cell.angle_alpha   90.00
_cell.angle_beta   90.00
_cell.angle_gamma   90.00
#
_symmetry.space_group_name_H-M   'P 1'
#
loop_
_entity.id
_entity.type
_entity.pdbx_description
1 polymer ?
#
loop_
_entity_poly.entity_id
_entity_poly.type
_entity_poly.pdbx_seq_one_letter_code
_entity_poly.pdbx_strand_id
1 'polypeptide(L)'
;MKAISLIFTLFLTSVVQGFLLVVPQKKNAKHNPNRMRSSSSSPGAKTTGSSTTLLFQTPNAIQEQEDNYLQLAMQYERRPDVVYVIMYNPGTEQEGIHTMEFPRGSETDLLLAFESIEDCVGFSNSLRQDPNWQQEPVPTPTPLDQVEIACQGMGLPIKIVPDTSQLG
;
A
#
# COMPACT_ATOMS: atom_id res chain seq x y z
N MET A 1 -14.01 -9.66 -5.63
CA MET A 1 -13.20 -8.44 -5.79
C MET A 1 -14.09 -7.24 -5.54
N LYS A 2 -14.09 -6.70 -4.31
CA LYS A 2 -14.85 -5.50 -3.96
C LYS A 2 -13.85 -4.34 -3.91
N ALA A 3 -13.56 -3.74 -5.06
CA ALA A 3 -13.01 -2.39 -5.09
C ALA A 3 -14.22 -1.45 -5.03
N ILE A 4 -14.40 -0.75 -3.92
CA ILE A 4 -15.46 0.25 -3.77
C ILE A 4 -15.03 1.48 -4.58
N SER A 5 -15.30 1.39 -5.90
CA SER A 5 -14.71 2.22 -6.94
C SER A 5 -15.63 3.34 -7.44
N LEU A 6 -16.63 3.79 -6.68
CA LEU A 6 -17.63 4.72 -7.25
C LEU A 6 -18.02 5.94 -6.41
N ILE A 7 -17.56 6.07 -5.17
CA ILE A 7 -17.95 7.21 -4.31
C ILE A 7 -16.76 8.11 -3.97
N PHE A 8 -15.52 7.62 -4.08
CA PHE A 8 -14.32 8.38 -3.71
C PHE A 8 -14.04 9.57 -4.66
N THR A 9 -14.38 9.45 -5.94
CA THR A 9 -14.09 10.44 -6.99
C THR A 9 -14.74 11.80 -6.76
N LEU A 10 -15.90 11.86 -6.07
CA LEU A 10 -16.65 13.11 -5.93
C LEU A 10 -16.20 13.98 -4.75
N PHE A 11 -15.50 13.43 -3.74
CA PHE A 11 -15.08 14.22 -2.58
C PHE A 11 -13.60 14.63 -2.60
N LEU A 12 -12.69 13.83 -3.17
CA LEU A 12 -11.28 14.24 -3.23
C LEU A 12 -10.97 15.30 -4.29
N THR A 13 -11.77 15.39 -5.36
CA THR A 13 -11.57 16.44 -6.40
C THR A 13 -11.74 17.86 -5.84
N SER A 14 -12.39 18.06 -4.68
CA SER A 14 -12.45 19.37 -4.02
C SER A 14 -11.22 19.71 -3.17
N VAL A 15 -10.43 18.71 -2.72
CA VAL A 15 -9.28 18.95 -1.82
C VAL A 15 -7.96 19.03 -2.59
N VAL A 16 -7.86 18.40 -3.76
CA VAL A 16 -6.63 18.39 -4.58
C VAL A 16 -6.36 19.73 -5.29
N GLN A 17 -7.31 20.66 -5.34
CA GLN A 17 -7.08 22.00 -5.91
C GLN A 17 -6.17 22.91 -5.04
N GLY A 18 -5.75 22.46 -3.85
CA GLY A 18 -4.95 23.25 -2.90
C GLY A 18 -3.43 22.96 -2.85
N PHE A 19 -2.94 21.89 -3.48
CA PHE A 19 -1.53 21.47 -3.35
C PHE A 19 -0.75 21.40 -4.67
N LEU A 20 -1.18 22.17 -5.68
CA LEU A 20 -0.36 22.43 -6.85
C LEU A 20 0.49 23.69 -6.63
N LEU A 21 1.54 23.64 -5.81
CA LEU A 21 2.63 24.62 -5.89
C LEU A 21 3.94 24.08 -5.30
N VAL A 22 4.92 23.99 -6.21
CA VAL A 22 6.38 24.01 -6.00
C VAL A 22 7.08 22.68 -5.68
N VAL A 23 7.48 21.96 -6.75
CA VAL A 23 8.76 21.24 -6.75
C VAL A 23 9.64 21.81 -7.87
N PRO A 24 10.79 22.43 -7.55
CA PRO A 24 11.72 22.92 -8.56
C PRO A 24 12.51 21.78 -9.20
N GLN A 25 12.43 21.70 -10.53
CA GLN A 25 13.21 20.84 -11.40
C GLN A 25 14.70 21.23 -11.36
N LYS A 26 15.56 20.33 -10.83
CA LYS A 26 17.01 20.47 -10.95
C LYS A 26 17.52 19.65 -12.13
N LYS A 27 17.66 20.32 -13.28
CA LYS A 27 18.44 19.85 -14.43
C LYS A 27 19.92 19.78 -14.05
N ASN A 28 20.59 18.67 -14.33
CA ASN A 28 22.00 18.72 -14.74
C ASN A 28 22.41 17.54 -15.62
N ALA A 29 23.20 17.91 -16.62
CA ALA A 29 23.67 17.10 -17.73
C ALA A 29 24.74 16.07 -17.32
N LYS A 30 24.99 15.05 -18.15
CA LYS A 30 26.13 15.01 -19.10
C LYS A 30 26.36 13.57 -19.63
N HIS A 31 26.57 13.52 -20.94
CA HIS A 31 26.84 12.40 -21.83
C HIS A 31 28.19 11.70 -21.59
N ASN A 32 28.28 10.36 -21.77
CA ASN A 32 29.40 9.70 -22.47
C ASN A 32 29.10 8.20 -22.84
N PRO A 33 29.29 7.77 -24.10
CA PRO A 33 29.19 6.38 -24.55
C PRO A 33 30.56 5.75 -24.84
N ASN A 34 30.78 4.50 -24.40
CA ASN A 34 31.79 3.50 -24.86
C ASN A 34 31.94 2.44 -23.74
N ARG A 35 32.20 1.14 -23.92
CA ARG A 35 32.68 0.34 -25.05
C ARG A 35 32.55 -1.16 -24.68
N MET A 36 32.46 -1.99 -25.71
CA MET A 36 32.96 -3.37 -25.84
C MET A 36 32.17 -4.57 -25.31
N ARG A 37 32.31 -5.61 -26.14
CA ARG A 37 31.55 -6.83 -26.36
C ARG A 37 32.53 -8.00 -26.25
N SER A 38 32.04 -9.16 -25.78
CA SER A 38 32.57 -10.53 -25.94
C SER A 38 33.91 -10.83 -25.23
N SER A 39 34.17 -12.00 -24.63
CA SER A 39 33.75 -13.38 -24.96
C SER A 39 34.04 -14.40 -23.84
N SER A 40 33.24 -15.48 -23.85
CA SER A 40 33.57 -16.91 -23.60
C SER A 40 34.20 -17.38 -22.27
N SER A 41 33.52 -18.30 -21.56
CA SER A 41 33.80 -19.76 -21.58
C SER A 41 33.13 -20.52 -20.42
N SER A 42 32.41 -21.60 -20.75
CA SER A 42 31.99 -22.74 -19.87
C SER A 42 33.24 -23.56 -19.42
N PRO A 43 33.21 -24.56 -18.50
CA PRO A 43 32.07 -25.41 -18.07
C PRO A 43 32.04 -25.93 -16.60
N GLY A 44 30.88 -26.49 -16.20
CA GLY A 44 30.81 -27.75 -15.43
C GLY A 44 30.66 -27.69 -13.90
N ALA A 45 29.49 -28.12 -13.40
CA ALA A 45 29.29 -29.05 -12.28
C ALA A 45 27.78 -29.10 -11.94
N LYS A 46 27.06 -30.15 -12.35
CA LYS A 46 26.49 -31.16 -11.43
C LYS A 46 26.31 -30.66 -10.00
N THR A 47 25.08 -30.46 -9.55
CA THR A 47 24.50 -31.14 -8.37
C THR A 47 22.99 -30.94 -8.36
N THR A 48 22.31 -32.07 -8.28
CA THR A 48 20.91 -32.30 -7.95
C THR A 48 20.46 -31.49 -6.72
N GLY A 49 19.48 -30.62 -6.94
CA GLY A 49 18.71 -29.95 -5.90
C GLY A 49 17.40 -29.51 -6.52
N SER A 50 16.51 -30.48 -6.77
CA SER A 50 15.10 -30.20 -7.02
C SER A 50 14.53 -29.60 -5.73
N SER A 51 14.78 -28.31 -5.49
CA SER A 51 13.97 -27.52 -4.57
C SER A 51 12.63 -27.32 -5.26
N THR A 52 11.82 -28.37 -5.19
CA THR A 52 10.37 -28.26 -5.23
C THR A 52 10.01 -27.45 -3.99
N THR A 53 10.17 -26.13 -4.07
CA THR A 53 9.50 -25.22 -3.16
C THR A 53 8.04 -25.38 -3.50
N LEU A 54 7.37 -26.27 -2.76
CA LEU A 54 5.93 -26.45 -2.83
C LEU A 54 5.33 -25.08 -2.56
N LEU A 55 4.85 -24.46 -3.63
CA LEU A 55 4.05 -23.24 -3.66
C LEU A 55 2.72 -23.56 -2.97
N PHE A 56 2.74 -23.68 -1.64
CA PHE A 56 1.56 -23.46 -0.84
C PHE A 56 1.44 -21.95 -0.71
N GLN A 57 0.86 -21.31 -1.74
CA GLN A 57 0.22 -20.01 -1.54
C GLN A 57 -0.91 -20.26 -0.55
N THR A 58 -0.69 -19.89 0.71
CA THR A 58 -1.73 -19.91 1.73
C THR A 58 -2.83 -18.96 1.25
N PRO A 59 -4.08 -19.44 1.08
CA PRO A 59 -5.14 -18.66 0.46
C PRO A 59 -5.55 -17.38 1.22
N ASN A 60 -4.94 -17.08 2.37
CA ASN A 60 -5.33 -16.01 3.28
C ASN A 60 -4.16 -15.13 3.79
N ALA A 61 -2.99 -15.12 3.14
CA ALA A 61 -1.82 -14.38 3.66
C ALA A 61 -2.09 -12.87 3.87
N ILE A 62 -2.82 -12.24 2.95
CA ILE A 62 -3.23 -10.83 3.07
C ILE A 62 -4.18 -10.63 4.25
N GLN A 63 -5.16 -11.51 4.38
CA GLN A 63 -6.15 -11.43 5.45
C GLN A 63 -5.50 -11.57 6.84
N GLU A 64 -4.55 -12.51 6.98
CA GLU A 64 -3.78 -12.68 8.20
C GLU A 64 -2.95 -11.43 8.52
N GLN A 65 -2.32 -10.82 7.52
CA GLN A 65 -1.58 -9.58 7.72
C GLN A 65 -2.48 -8.40 8.12
N GLU A 66 -3.66 -8.26 7.51
CA GLU A 66 -4.68 -7.30 7.92
C GLU A 66 -5.13 -7.51 9.37
N ASP A 67 -5.42 -8.76 9.75
CA ASP A 67 -5.87 -9.12 11.09
C ASP A 67 -4.78 -8.80 12.15
N ASN A 68 -3.51 -9.07 11.82
CA ASN A 68 -2.37 -8.72 12.68
C ASN A 68 -2.26 -7.21 12.90
N TYR A 69 -2.38 -6.39 11.84
CA TYR A 69 -2.33 -4.94 11.98
C TYR A 69 -3.55 -4.38 12.72
N LEU A 70 -4.73 -4.94 12.48
CA LEU A 70 -5.93 -4.55 13.20
C LEU A 70 -5.81 -4.82 14.69
N GLN A 71 -5.23 -5.95 15.09
CA GLN A 71 -4.99 -6.27 16.50
C GLN A 71 -4.11 -5.22 17.18
N LEU A 72 -3.04 -4.77 16.51
CA LEU A 72 -2.19 -3.68 16.99
C LEU A 72 -2.99 -2.37 17.11
N ALA A 73 -3.77 -2.04 16.09
CA ALA A 73 -4.58 -0.82 16.06
C ALA A 73 -5.71 -0.79 17.11
N MET A 74 -6.23 -1.94 17.53
CA MET A 74 -7.27 -2.03 18.57
C MET A 74 -6.78 -1.57 19.95
N GLN A 75 -5.47 -1.65 20.21
CA GLN A 75 -4.85 -1.24 21.47
C GLN A 75 -4.21 0.15 21.38
N TYR A 76 -4.27 0.78 20.21
CA TYR A 76 -3.58 2.03 19.94
C TYR A 76 -4.49 3.24 20.09
N GLU A 77 -4.07 4.20 20.92
CA GLU A 77 -4.86 5.40 21.25
C GLU A 77 -4.22 6.70 20.77
N ARG A 78 -3.00 6.67 20.21
CA ARG A 78 -2.37 7.90 19.73
C ARG A 78 -2.98 8.34 18.40
N ARG A 79 -2.93 9.66 18.18
CA ARG A 79 -3.46 10.34 17.01
C ARG A 79 -2.32 11.09 16.30
N PRO A 80 -1.66 10.50 15.28
CA PRO A 80 -0.63 11.18 14.50
C PRO A 80 -1.23 12.25 13.58
N ASP A 81 -0.43 13.27 13.23
CA ASP A 81 -0.85 14.34 12.31
C ASP A 81 -0.97 13.84 10.85
N VAL A 82 -0.09 12.91 10.48
CA VAL A 82 -0.01 12.31 9.14
C VAL A 82 -0.07 10.81 9.27
N VAL A 83 -0.85 10.18 8.40
CA VAL A 83 -0.92 8.72 8.23
C VAL A 83 -0.61 8.36 6.79
N TYR A 84 -0.37 7.08 6.55
CA TYR A 84 -0.15 6.50 5.25
C TYR A 84 -1.28 5.51 4.96
N VAL A 85 -1.98 5.73 3.85
CA VAL A 85 -3.07 4.86 3.40
C VAL A 85 -2.69 4.22 2.07
N ILE A 86 -3.25 3.05 1.77
CA ILE A 86 -3.07 2.42 0.47
C ILE A 86 -4.15 2.92 -0.48
N MET A 87 -3.73 3.64 -1.52
CA MET A 87 -4.62 4.10 -2.61
C MET A 87 -4.46 3.24 -3.86
N TYR A 88 -5.51 3.19 -4.67
CA TYR A 88 -5.52 2.60 -6.00
C TYR A 88 -5.88 3.67 -7.03
N ASN A 89 -5.22 3.66 -8.19
CA ASN A 89 -5.41 4.60 -9.28
C ASN A 89 -5.48 6.09 -8.85
N PRO A 90 -4.50 6.58 -8.06
CA PRO A 90 -4.54 7.95 -7.57
C PRO A 90 -4.56 8.96 -8.73
N GLY A 91 -5.42 9.97 -8.61
CA GLY A 91 -5.60 11.02 -9.61
C GLY A 91 -6.45 10.64 -10.82
N THR A 92 -7.15 9.50 -10.79
CA THR A 92 -8.07 9.06 -11.87
C THR A 92 -9.52 9.00 -11.39
N GLU A 93 -10.45 8.79 -12.33
CA GLU A 93 -11.86 8.60 -12.00
C GLU A 93 -12.14 7.29 -11.24
N GLN A 94 -11.21 6.33 -11.33
CA GLN A 94 -11.27 5.02 -10.68
C GLN A 94 -10.42 4.99 -9.39
N GLU A 95 -10.16 6.17 -8.80
CA GLU A 95 -9.46 6.28 -7.54
C GLU A 95 -10.23 5.56 -6.42
N GLY A 96 -9.50 4.82 -5.59
CA GLY A 96 -10.05 4.12 -4.44
C GLY A 96 -9.03 3.96 -3.32
N ILE A 97 -9.50 3.52 -2.16
CA ILE A 97 -8.69 3.25 -0.98
C ILE A 97 -8.83 1.79 -0.56
N HIS A 98 -7.74 1.18 -0.09
CA HIS A 98 -7.78 -0.17 0.47
C HIS A 98 -8.60 -0.17 1.74
N THR A 99 -9.52 -1.11 1.83
CA THR A 99 -10.34 -1.36 3.00
C THR A 99 -10.36 -2.86 3.29
N MET A 100 -10.65 -3.20 4.53
CA MET A 100 -10.83 -4.57 4.96
C MET A 100 -12.17 -4.74 5.65
N GLU A 101 -12.79 -5.90 5.49
CA GLU A 101 -14.03 -6.23 6.17
C GLU A 101 -13.78 -6.59 7.64
N PHE A 102 -14.53 -5.98 8.56
CA PHE A 102 -14.50 -6.34 9.98
C PHE A 102 -15.84 -6.10 10.70
N PRO A 103 -16.27 -7.03 11.57
CA PRO A 103 -15.77 -8.40 11.69
C PRO A 103 -15.86 -9.16 10.37
N ARG A 104 -15.02 -10.18 10.15
CA ARG A 104 -15.05 -10.95 8.88
C ARG A 104 -16.47 -11.55 8.67
N GLY A 105 -17.07 -11.34 7.51
CA GLY A 105 -18.44 -11.76 7.19
C GLY A 105 -19.54 -10.76 7.59
N SER A 106 -19.20 -9.56 8.07
CA SER A 106 -20.14 -8.51 8.47
C SER A 106 -20.63 -7.62 7.32
N GLU A 107 -19.99 -7.70 6.15
CA GLU A 107 -20.13 -6.73 5.04
C GLU A 107 -19.85 -5.27 5.44
N THR A 108 -19.23 -5.05 6.60
CA THR A 108 -18.82 -3.73 7.09
C THR A 108 -17.34 -3.56 6.86
N ASP A 109 -16.98 -2.55 6.09
CA ASP A 109 -15.58 -2.25 5.80
C ASP A 109 -14.99 -1.28 6.83
N LEU A 110 -13.68 -1.34 7.00
CA LEU A 110 -12.89 -0.36 7.74
C LEU A 110 -11.63 0.01 6.96
N LEU A 111 -11.08 1.18 7.30
CA LEU A 111 -9.80 1.65 6.78
C LEU A 111 -8.68 1.42 7.81
N LEU A 112 -7.63 0.70 7.40
CA LEU A 112 -6.34 0.72 8.10
C LEU A 112 -5.51 1.91 7.60
N ALA A 113 -5.14 2.80 8.52
CA ALA A 113 -4.24 3.90 8.28
C ALA A 113 -2.95 3.69 9.07
N PHE A 114 -1.80 3.72 8.42
CA PHE A 114 -0.52 3.37 9.03
C PHE A 114 0.20 4.63 9.51
N GLU A 115 0.75 4.63 10.72
CA GLU A 115 1.63 5.71 11.17
C GLU A 115 3.01 5.65 10.50
N SER A 116 3.53 4.44 10.26
CA SER A 116 4.82 4.22 9.59
C SER A 116 4.66 3.99 8.09
N ILE A 117 5.47 4.70 7.30
CA ILE A 117 5.58 4.45 5.85
C ILE A 117 6.17 3.05 5.58
N GLU A 118 7.05 2.54 6.44
CA GLU A 118 7.71 1.24 6.21
C GLU A 118 6.70 0.10 6.30
N ASP A 119 5.83 0.13 7.30
CA ASP A 119 4.72 -0.83 7.45
C ASP A 119 3.73 -0.73 6.28
N CYS A 120 3.37 0.50 5.89
CA CYS A 120 2.48 0.72 4.75
C CYS A 120 3.07 0.20 3.43
N VAL A 121 4.37 0.44 3.18
CA VAL A 121 5.10 -0.09 2.02
C VAL A 121 5.21 -1.61 2.08
N GLY A 122 5.48 -2.17 3.26
CA GLY A 122 5.52 -3.61 3.50
C GLY A 122 4.19 -4.27 3.13
N PHE A 123 3.08 -3.73 3.64
CA PHE A 123 1.74 -4.21 3.31
C PHE A 123 1.39 -4.03 1.83
N SER A 124 1.73 -2.89 1.24
CA SER A 124 1.59 -2.64 -0.21
C SER A 124 2.32 -3.68 -1.05
N ASN A 125 3.53 -4.09 -0.65
CA ASN A 125 4.29 -5.14 -1.34
C ASN A 125 3.60 -6.50 -1.23
N SER A 126 3.02 -6.84 -0.08
CA SER A 126 2.22 -8.06 0.06
C SER A 126 1.02 -8.05 -0.89
N LEU A 127 0.28 -6.94 -0.94
CA LEU A 127 -0.85 -6.77 -1.88
C LEU A 127 -0.43 -6.94 -3.34
N ARG A 128 0.75 -6.43 -3.75
CA ARG A 128 1.29 -6.62 -5.11
C ARG A 128 1.62 -8.08 -5.46
N GLN A 129 1.90 -8.91 -4.45
CA GLN A 129 2.27 -10.30 -4.66
C GLN A 129 1.04 -11.22 -4.76
N ASP A 130 -0.15 -10.74 -4.40
CA ASP A 130 -1.38 -11.52 -4.54
C ASP A 130 -1.77 -11.63 -6.02
N PRO A 131 -1.82 -12.86 -6.59
CA PRO A 131 -2.19 -13.05 -8.00
C PRO A 131 -3.62 -12.63 -8.33
N ASN A 132 -4.49 -12.48 -7.32
CA ASN A 132 -5.86 -12.01 -7.49
C ASN A 132 -5.96 -10.48 -7.50
N TRP A 133 -4.87 -9.77 -7.20
CA TRP A 133 -4.86 -8.32 -7.11
C TRP A 133 -4.30 -7.69 -8.38
N GLN A 134 -5.15 -6.95 -9.10
CA GLN A 134 -4.78 -6.37 -10.41
C GLN A 134 -4.44 -4.88 -10.34
N GLN A 135 -4.83 -4.20 -9.26
CA GLN A 135 -4.63 -2.77 -9.11
C GLN A 135 -3.32 -2.50 -8.36
N GLU A 136 -2.55 -1.51 -8.80
CA GLU A 136 -1.30 -1.15 -8.13
C GLU A 136 -1.61 -0.43 -6.81
N PRO A 137 -1.27 -1.02 -5.64
CA PRO A 137 -1.40 -0.34 -4.36
C PRO A 137 -0.31 0.74 -4.26
N VAL A 138 -0.69 1.95 -3.88
CA VAL A 138 0.22 3.09 -3.71
C VAL A 138 0.12 3.59 -2.27
N PRO A 139 1.16 3.43 -1.44
CA PRO A 139 1.25 4.10 -0.14
C PRO A 139 1.24 5.61 -0.34
N THR A 140 0.25 6.28 0.24
CA THR A 140 0.06 7.72 0.09
C THR A 140 0.06 8.39 1.45
N PRO A 141 0.97 9.37 1.71
CA PRO A 141 0.90 10.19 2.90
C PRO A 141 -0.35 11.07 2.85
N THR A 142 -1.11 11.15 3.93
CA THR A 142 -2.32 11.95 4.01
C THR A 142 -2.48 12.53 5.42
N PRO A 143 -2.80 13.82 5.57
CA PRO A 143 -3.15 14.38 6.87
C PRO A 143 -4.33 13.61 7.48
N LEU A 144 -4.20 13.19 8.74
CA LEU A 144 -5.22 12.35 9.37
C LEU A 144 -6.60 13.02 9.37
N ASP A 145 -6.66 14.32 9.64
CA ASP A 145 -7.91 15.09 9.61
C ASP A 145 -8.65 14.96 8.26
N GLN A 146 -7.93 14.91 7.13
CA GLN A 146 -8.55 14.75 5.81
C GLN A 146 -9.13 13.35 5.62
N VAL A 147 -8.39 12.33 6.09
CA VAL A 147 -8.87 10.93 6.05
C VAL A 147 -10.10 10.78 6.92
N GLU A 148 -10.09 11.33 8.14
CA GLU A 148 -11.22 11.29 9.08
C GLU A 148 -12.46 11.95 8.50
N ILE A 149 -12.34 13.16 7.94
CA ILE A 149 -13.46 13.86 7.32
C ILE A 149 -14.04 13.06 6.15
N ALA A 150 -13.17 12.52 5.27
CA ALA A 150 -13.61 11.73 4.13
C ALA A 150 -14.32 10.44 4.55
N CYS A 151 -13.77 9.71 5.52
CA CYS A 151 -14.33 8.45 6.00
C CYS A 151 -15.61 8.66 6.81
N GLN A 152 -15.70 9.73 7.61
CA GLN A 152 -16.88 10.08 8.38
C GLN A 152 -18.10 10.30 7.47
N GLY A 153 -17.92 10.96 6.32
CA GLY A 153 -19.00 11.18 5.35
C GLY A 153 -19.55 9.88 4.73
N MET A 154 -18.77 8.81 4.76
CA MET A 154 -19.14 7.49 4.22
C MET A 154 -19.54 6.49 5.30
N GLY A 155 -19.44 6.85 6.59
CA GLY A 155 -19.62 5.90 7.70
C GLY A 155 -18.54 4.81 7.74
N LEU A 156 -17.36 5.07 7.17
CA LEU A 156 -16.23 4.14 7.14
C LEU A 156 -15.39 4.33 8.43
N PRO A 157 -15.31 3.34 9.33
CA PRO A 157 -14.46 3.44 10.51
C PRO A 157 -12.98 3.43 10.12
N ILE A 158 -12.16 4.19 10.84
CA ILE A 158 -10.70 4.22 10.68
C ILE A 158 -10.04 3.56 11.88
N LYS A 159 -8.98 2.80 11.62
CA LYS A 159 -8.07 2.26 12.63
C LYS A 159 -6.64 2.62 12.30
N ILE A 160 -5.94 3.21 13.27
CA ILE A 160 -4.56 3.66 13.12
C ILE A 160 -3.63 2.54 13.58
N VAL A 161 -2.83 2.04 12.65
CA VAL A 161 -1.79 1.05 12.92
C VAL A 161 -0.57 1.79 13.46
N PRO A 162 -0.11 1.46 14.69
CA PRO A 162 1.06 2.11 15.28
C PRO A 162 2.32 1.85 14.46
N ASP A 163 3.30 2.74 14.59
CA ASP A 163 4.66 2.50 14.10
C ASP A 163 5.31 1.32 14.84
N THR A 164 5.47 0.20 14.14
CA THR A 164 6.02 -1.03 14.74
C THR A 164 7.49 -0.92 15.11
N SER A 165 8.23 0.02 14.50
CA SER A 165 9.64 0.25 14.82
C SER A 165 9.85 0.83 16.22
N GLN A 166 8.82 1.48 16.79
CA GLN A 166 8.84 2.06 18.13
C GLN A 166 8.35 1.12 19.24
N LEU A 167 7.90 -0.09 18.89
CA LEU A 167 7.42 -1.10 19.84
C LEU A 167 8.54 -2.03 20.35
N GLY A 168 9.80 -1.78 19.97
CA GLY A 168 10.99 -2.58 20.30
C GLY A 168 11.89 -2.00 21.38
#